data_AF-A0A511J2P9-F1
#
_entry.id   AF-A0A511J2P9-F1
#
_cell.length_a   1.000
_cell.length_b   1.000
_cell.length_c   1.000
_cell.angle_alpha   90.00
_cell.angle_beta   90.00
_cell.angle_gamma   90.00
#
_symmetry.space_group_name_H-M   'P 1'
#
loop_
_entity.id
_entity.type
_entity.pdbx_description
1 polymer ?
#
loop_
_entity_poly.entity_id
_entity_poly.type
_entity_poly.pdbx_seq_one_letter_code
_entity_poly.pdbx_strand_id
1 'polypeptide(L)'
;MIEYLDEVIEEMQEIPEADRYDLIQYYEEYFLDSGKTIDQIIEEYGTPKQFALKLKINYFSTIDDSAEDEVTPRSFKRKIRLIWMIVLGLCASPLLIPMAALFILAILGLVFLLIMAFVGVYVGCISVLGLGLFSIISGIGVIGQSISSGLFYIGMGLFATGSVLFFAPLLLKVTKWLSKMMMNFVKWVGRRFVTRRTIHSSNL
;
A
#
# COMPACT_ATOMS: atom_id res chain seq x y z
N MET A 1 18.66 -54.40 17.56
CA MET A 1 18.46 -53.64 16.32
C MET A 1 17.05 -53.88 15.82
N ILE A 2 16.67 -55.12 15.54
CA ILE A 2 15.29 -55.51 15.20
C ILE A 2 14.28 -55.04 16.27
N GLU A 3 14.58 -55.28 17.56
CA GLU A 3 13.73 -54.84 18.68
C GLU A 3 13.55 -53.31 18.77
N TYR A 4 14.55 -52.52 18.38
CA TYR A 4 14.46 -51.05 18.38
C TYR A 4 13.54 -50.55 17.26
N LEU A 5 13.65 -51.12 16.06
CA LEU A 5 12.83 -50.76 14.92
C LEU A 5 11.37 -51.23 15.07
N ASP A 6 11.15 -52.36 15.72
CA ASP A 6 9.79 -52.87 16.02
C ASP A 6 9.02 -51.90 16.94
N GLU A 7 9.68 -51.36 17.96
CA GLU A 7 9.09 -50.34 18.85
C GLU A 7 8.83 -49.01 18.11
N VAL A 8 9.66 -48.66 17.12
CA VAL A 8 9.43 -47.50 16.25
C VAL A 8 8.19 -47.69 15.38
N ILE A 9 7.99 -48.90 14.82
CA ILE A 9 6.79 -49.24 14.03
C ILE A 9 5.53 -49.10 14.88
N GLU A 10 5.57 -49.57 16.13
CA GLU A 10 4.42 -49.50 17.04
C GLU A 10 4.01 -48.04 17.35
N GLU A 11 4.98 -47.14 17.50
CA GLU A 11 4.74 -45.71 17.77
C GLU A 11 4.31 -44.91 16.51
N MET A 12 4.44 -45.52 15.33
CA MET A 12 4.11 -44.92 14.03
C MET A 12 2.72 -45.32 13.50
N GLN A 13 1.86 -45.97 14.29
CA GLN A 13 0.54 -46.48 13.86
C GLN A 13 -0.38 -45.48 13.12
N GLU A 14 -0.15 -44.17 13.27
CA GLU A 14 -0.86 -43.08 12.59
C GLU A 14 -0.56 -42.98 11.08
N ILE A 15 0.56 -43.56 10.61
CA ILE A 15 0.96 -43.61 9.19
C ILE A 15 0.40 -44.88 8.55
N PRO A 16 -0.03 -44.88 7.26
CA PRO A 16 -0.44 -46.09 6.55
C PRO A 16 0.58 -47.23 6.62
N GLU A 17 0.11 -48.47 6.73
CA GLU A 17 0.97 -49.64 6.98
C GLU A 17 2.05 -49.86 5.91
N ALA A 18 1.70 -49.67 4.63
CA ALA A 18 2.65 -49.77 3.52
C ALA A 18 3.80 -48.75 3.67
N ASP A 19 3.46 -47.49 3.93
CA ASP A 19 4.45 -46.41 4.03
C ASP A 19 5.34 -46.55 5.28
N ARG A 20 4.78 -47.05 6.40
CA ARG A 20 5.59 -47.38 7.59
C ARG A 20 6.61 -48.47 7.29
N TYR A 21 6.19 -49.52 6.58
CA TYR A 21 7.07 -50.64 6.27
C TYR A 21 8.20 -50.20 5.36
N ASP A 22 7.90 -49.43 4.31
CA ASP A 22 8.90 -48.89 3.37
C ASP A 22 9.90 -47.96 4.07
N LEU A 23 9.42 -47.08 4.94
CA LEU A 23 10.27 -46.18 5.73
C LEU A 23 11.23 -46.98 6.64
N ILE A 24 10.71 -47.98 7.35
CA ILE A 24 11.52 -48.74 8.31
C ILE A 24 12.51 -49.66 7.58
N GLN A 25 12.10 -50.26 6.47
CA GLN A 25 12.99 -51.08 5.63
C GLN A 25 14.20 -50.28 5.13
N TYR A 26 14.00 -49.03 4.71
CA TYR A 26 15.10 -48.14 4.31
C TYR A 26 16.10 -47.91 5.46
N TYR A 27 15.59 -47.62 6.67
CA TYR A 27 16.46 -47.40 7.82
C TYR A 27 17.09 -48.69 8.37
N GLU A 28 16.43 -49.83 8.21
CA GLU A 28 16.99 -51.15 8.52
C GLU A 28 18.21 -51.45 7.65
N GLU A 29 18.07 -51.30 6.32
CA GLU A 29 19.18 -51.48 5.37
C GLU A 29 20.33 -50.51 5.69
N TYR A 30 20.01 -49.24 5.97
CA TYR A 30 21.00 -48.24 6.34
C TYR A 30 21.76 -48.60 7.64
N PHE A 31 21.05 -49.08 8.67
CA PHE A 31 21.69 -49.47 9.92
C PHE A 31 22.56 -50.72 9.78
N LEU A 32 22.13 -51.69 8.97
CA LEU A 32 22.91 -52.88 8.64
C LEU A 32 24.20 -52.53 7.88
N ASP A 33 24.12 -51.69 6.86
CA ASP A 33 25.28 -51.24 6.07
C ASP A 33 26.24 -50.37 6.88
N SER A 34 25.73 -49.58 7.83
CA SER A 34 26.56 -48.73 8.67
C SER A 34 27.38 -49.50 9.71
N GLY A 35 27.04 -50.77 10.00
CA GLY A 35 27.70 -51.59 11.01
C GLY A 35 27.63 -51.04 12.43
N LYS A 36 26.73 -50.09 12.70
CA LYS A 36 26.58 -49.42 14.00
C LYS A 36 25.96 -50.36 15.03
N THR A 37 26.42 -50.25 16.28
CA THR A 37 25.77 -50.94 17.40
C THR A 37 24.49 -50.22 17.81
N ILE A 38 23.61 -50.91 18.55
CA ILE A 38 22.32 -50.35 19.00
C ILE A 38 22.54 -49.07 19.82
N ASP A 39 23.54 -49.06 20.69
CA ASP A 39 23.85 -47.90 21.54
C ASP A 39 24.23 -46.66 20.72
N GLN A 40 24.96 -46.85 19.61
CA GLN A 40 25.34 -45.77 18.69
C GLN A 40 24.12 -45.24 17.92
N ILE A 41 23.18 -46.11 17.55
CA ILE A 41 21.93 -45.71 16.89
C ILE A 41 21.06 -44.90 17.85
N ILE A 42 20.97 -45.30 19.11
CA ILE A 42 20.22 -44.56 20.15
C ILE A 42 20.84 -43.19 20.41
N GLU A 43 22.18 -43.08 20.39
CA GLU A 43 22.88 -41.80 20.56
C GLU A 43 22.61 -40.83 19.40
N GLU A 44 22.57 -41.33 18.17
CA GLU A 44 22.41 -40.50 16.95
C GLU A 44 20.95 -40.15 16.64
N TYR A 45 20.05 -41.14 16.73
CA TYR A 45 18.65 -40.99 16.32
C TYR A 45 17.71 -40.73 17.51
N GLY A 46 18.11 -41.13 18.71
CA GLY A 46 17.37 -40.98 19.95
C GLY A 46 16.63 -42.26 20.36
N THR A 47 15.76 -42.13 21.36
CA THR A 47 14.86 -43.22 21.78
C THR A 47 13.88 -43.60 20.66
N PRO A 48 13.35 -44.85 20.64
CA PRO A 48 12.39 -45.31 19.64
C PRO A 48 11.24 -44.31 19.41
N LYS A 49 10.68 -43.76 20.49
CA LYS A 49 9.60 -42.76 20.45
C LYS A 49 10.01 -41.44 19.78
N GLN A 50 11.23 -40.96 20.06
CA GLN A 50 11.74 -39.72 19.49
C GLN A 50 12.02 -39.89 17.98
N PHE A 51 12.55 -41.04 17.59
CA PHE A 51 12.79 -41.35 16.19
C PHE A 51 11.48 -41.51 15.42
N ALA A 52 10.51 -42.24 15.98
CA ALA A 52 9.15 -42.34 15.44
C ALA A 52 8.50 -40.96 15.23
N LEU A 53 8.60 -40.06 16.22
CA LEU A 53 8.06 -38.70 16.11
C LEU A 53 8.73 -37.89 14.98
N LYS A 54 10.06 -37.99 14.83
CA LYS A 54 10.80 -37.33 13.74
C LYS A 54 10.36 -37.85 12.37
N LEU A 55 10.22 -39.17 12.22
CA LEU A 55 9.72 -39.79 10.98
C LEU A 55 8.30 -39.33 10.67
N LYS A 56 7.42 -39.28 11.69
CA LYS A 56 6.05 -38.76 11.53
C LYS A 56 6.03 -37.34 11.02
N ILE A 57 6.78 -36.44 11.65
CA ILE A 57 6.84 -35.03 11.23
C ILE A 57 7.33 -34.92 9.78
N ASN A 58 8.37 -35.65 9.41
CA ASN A 58 8.93 -35.62 8.06
C ASN A 58 7.96 -36.18 7.01
N TYR A 59 7.29 -37.29 7.32
CA TYR A 59 6.27 -37.88 6.45
C TYR A 59 5.08 -36.91 6.24
N PHE A 60 4.54 -36.33 7.31
CA PHE A 60 3.42 -35.39 7.20
C PHE A 60 3.80 -34.04 6.58
N SER A 61 5.03 -33.54 6.76
CA SER A 61 5.49 -32.33 6.06
C SER A 61 5.68 -32.58 4.57
N THR A 62 6.25 -33.74 4.22
CA THR A 62 6.39 -34.14 2.82
C THR A 62 5.03 -34.34 2.17
N ILE A 63 4.03 -34.85 2.90
CA ILE A 63 2.65 -34.89 2.41
C ILE A 63 2.01 -33.51 2.34
N ASP A 64 2.25 -32.57 3.25
CA ASP A 64 1.65 -31.22 3.15
C ASP A 64 2.26 -30.43 1.97
N ASP A 65 3.56 -30.61 1.72
CA ASP A 65 4.26 -30.05 0.56
C ASP A 65 3.92 -30.79 -0.76
N SER A 66 3.76 -32.12 -0.72
CA SER A 66 3.42 -32.94 -1.91
C SER A 66 1.90 -33.01 -2.16
N ALA A 67 1.05 -32.66 -1.19
CA ALA A 67 -0.39 -32.47 -1.36
C ALA A 67 -0.71 -31.15 -2.08
N GLU A 68 0.30 -30.43 -2.57
CA GLU A 68 0.14 -29.50 -3.68
C GLU A 68 -0.14 -30.22 -5.02
N ASP A 69 0.17 -31.53 -5.15
CA ASP A 69 0.03 -32.27 -6.42
C ASP A 69 -1.11 -33.30 -6.49
N GLU A 70 -1.68 -33.80 -5.37
CA GLU A 70 -2.74 -34.83 -5.45
C GLU A 70 -4.18 -34.33 -5.23
N VAL A 71 -4.94 -34.43 -6.33
CA VAL A 71 -6.35 -34.10 -6.56
C VAL A 71 -7.32 -34.83 -5.61
N THR A 72 -7.78 -34.16 -4.54
CA THR A 72 -8.98 -34.56 -3.77
C THR A 72 -10.02 -33.43 -3.66
N PRO A 73 -11.33 -33.70 -3.48
CA PRO A 73 -12.44 -32.79 -3.85
C PRO A 73 -12.63 -31.55 -2.94
N ARG A 74 -11.85 -31.38 -1.86
CA ARG A 74 -11.73 -30.06 -1.18
C ARG A 74 -10.89 -29.06 -2.00
N SER A 75 -10.19 -29.55 -3.01
CA SER A 75 -9.45 -28.75 -3.99
C SER A 75 -10.32 -27.78 -4.77
N PHE A 76 -11.63 -28.02 -4.97
CA PHE A 76 -12.41 -27.13 -5.84
C PHE A 76 -12.57 -25.72 -5.25
N LYS A 77 -12.82 -25.58 -3.94
CA LYS A 77 -12.91 -24.25 -3.30
C LYS A 77 -11.55 -23.54 -3.22
N ARG A 78 -10.45 -24.28 -3.07
CA ARG A 78 -9.09 -23.72 -2.97
C ARG A 78 -8.50 -23.42 -4.34
N LYS A 79 -8.71 -24.28 -5.35
CA LYS A 79 -8.44 -24.04 -6.78
C LYS A 79 -9.29 -22.90 -7.32
N ILE A 80 -10.58 -22.83 -6.99
CA ILE A 80 -11.40 -21.65 -7.32
C ILE A 80 -10.84 -20.40 -6.65
N ARG A 81 -10.41 -20.45 -5.38
CA ARG A 81 -9.82 -19.28 -4.72
C ARG A 81 -8.50 -18.86 -5.39
N LEU A 82 -7.64 -19.80 -5.76
CA LEU A 82 -6.40 -19.56 -6.50
C LEU A 82 -6.68 -19.01 -7.90
N ILE A 83 -7.58 -19.63 -8.67
CA ILE A 83 -8.03 -19.16 -9.98
C ILE A 83 -8.66 -17.77 -9.85
N TRP A 84 -9.46 -17.51 -8.83
CA TRP A 84 -10.06 -16.22 -8.58
C TRP A 84 -9.03 -15.17 -8.22
N MET A 85 -7.98 -15.52 -7.45
CA MET A 85 -6.83 -14.65 -7.17
C MET A 85 -5.95 -14.41 -8.41
N ILE A 86 -5.75 -15.42 -9.26
CA ILE A 86 -5.02 -15.29 -10.53
C ILE A 86 -5.81 -14.43 -11.51
N VAL A 87 -7.12 -14.64 -11.63
CA VAL A 87 -8.03 -13.81 -12.45
C VAL A 87 -8.11 -12.40 -11.90
N LEU A 88 -8.23 -12.22 -10.57
CA LEU A 88 -8.14 -10.89 -9.95
C LEU A 88 -6.79 -10.26 -10.22
N GLY A 89 -5.69 -11.00 -10.17
CA GLY A 89 -4.34 -10.52 -10.45
C GLY A 89 -4.15 -10.15 -11.94
N LEU A 90 -4.67 -10.97 -12.85
CA LEU A 90 -4.58 -10.76 -14.29
C LEU A 90 -5.55 -9.68 -14.78
N CYS A 91 -6.62 -9.42 -14.03
CA CYS A 91 -7.56 -8.32 -14.28
C CYS A 91 -7.11 -7.03 -13.58
N ALA A 92 -6.49 -7.13 -12.39
CA ALA A 92 -5.86 -6.01 -11.70
C ALA A 92 -4.60 -5.52 -12.40
N SER A 93 -3.80 -6.40 -13.02
CA SER A 93 -2.58 -6.04 -13.76
C SER A 93 -2.83 -5.01 -14.88
N PRO A 94 -3.80 -5.20 -15.81
CA PRO A 94 -4.15 -4.20 -16.81
C PRO A 94 -4.99 -3.04 -16.25
N LEU A 95 -5.60 -3.16 -15.06
CA LEU A 95 -6.30 -2.06 -14.39
C LEU A 95 -5.39 -1.14 -13.59
N LEU A 96 -4.25 -1.65 -13.09
CA LEU A 96 -3.32 -0.89 -12.27
C LEU A 96 -2.68 0.25 -13.06
N ILE A 97 -2.28 -0.01 -14.31
CA ILE A 97 -1.64 0.97 -15.20
C ILE A 97 -2.60 2.14 -15.51
N PRO A 98 -3.84 1.94 -16.00
CA PRO A 98 -4.77 3.03 -16.27
C PRO A 98 -5.28 3.70 -14.98
N MET A 99 -5.46 2.97 -13.88
CA MET A 99 -5.82 3.60 -12.58
C MET A 99 -4.69 4.49 -12.05
N ALA A 100 -3.44 4.04 -12.12
CA ALA A 100 -2.30 4.85 -11.73
C ALA A 100 -2.18 6.10 -12.61
N ALA A 101 -2.34 5.95 -13.93
CA ALA A 101 -2.33 7.08 -14.86
C ALA A 101 -3.44 8.10 -14.57
N LEU A 102 -4.68 7.63 -14.32
CA LEU A 102 -5.80 8.48 -13.92
C LEU A 102 -5.53 9.21 -12.61
N PHE A 103 -4.95 8.52 -11.62
CA PHE A 103 -4.64 9.13 -10.33
C PHE A 103 -3.58 10.23 -10.45
N ILE A 104 -2.53 10.00 -11.26
CA ILE A 104 -1.50 11.00 -11.55
C ILE A 104 -2.09 12.20 -12.29
N LEU A 105 -2.91 11.95 -13.32
CA LEU A 105 -3.57 13.01 -14.08
C LEU A 105 -4.54 13.83 -13.20
N ALA A 106 -5.29 13.17 -12.31
CA ALA A 106 -6.18 13.83 -11.37
C ALA A 106 -5.42 14.73 -10.39
N ILE A 107 -4.28 14.27 -9.86
CA ILE A 107 -3.40 15.08 -9.01
C ILE A 107 -2.84 16.27 -9.80
N LEU A 108 -2.35 16.04 -11.02
CA LEU A 108 -1.80 17.09 -11.87
C LEU A 108 -2.86 18.15 -12.22
N GLY A 109 -4.07 17.71 -12.57
CA GLY A 109 -5.21 18.59 -12.84
C GLY A 109 -5.63 19.39 -11.61
N LEU A 110 -5.65 18.78 -10.43
CA LEU A 110 -5.93 19.46 -9.16
C LEU A 110 -4.89 20.54 -8.87
N VAL A 111 -3.60 20.24 -9.06
CA VAL A 111 -2.50 21.22 -8.90
C VAL A 111 -2.63 22.35 -9.90
N PHE A 112 -2.91 22.04 -11.17
CA PHE A 112 -3.09 23.05 -12.22
C PHE A 112 -4.27 23.98 -11.94
N LEU A 113 -5.41 23.42 -11.50
CA LEU A 113 -6.60 24.19 -11.13
C LEU A 113 -6.32 25.11 -9.95
N LEU A 114 -5.57 24.63 -8.96
CA LEU A 114 -5.09 25.44 -7.85
C LEU A 114 -4.23 26.61 -8.35
N ILE A 115 -3.21 26.35 -9.18
CA ILE A 115 -2.35 27.40 -9.73
C ILE A 115 -3.17 28.43 -10.51
N MET A 116 -4.10 27.99 -11.37
CA MET A 116 -4.97 28.89 -12.13
C MET A 116 -5.87 29.72 -11.22
N ALA A 117 -6.43 29.15 -10.15
CA ALA A 117 -7.20 29.90 -9.17
C ALA A 117 -6.34 30.97 -8.47
N PHE A 118 -5.10 30.63 -8.12
CA PHE A 118 -4.14 31.59 -7.54
C PHE A 118 -3.84 32.74 -8.50
N VAL A 119 -3.52 32.44 -9.76
CA VAL A 119 -3.26 33.45 -10.80
C VAL A 119 -4.50 34.31 -11.02
N GLY A 120 -5.69 33.70 -11.14
CA GLY A 120 -6.95 34.40 -11.36
C GLY A 120 -7.29 35.37 -10.24
N VAL A 121 -7.08 34.98 -8.98
CA VAL A 121 -7.27 35.87 -7.82
C VAL A 121 -6.31 37.07 -7.88
N TYR A 122 -5.03 36.84 -8.19
CA TYR A 122 -4.04 37.92 -8.29
C TYR A 122 -4.35 38.88 -9.44
N VAL A 123 -4.64 38.35 -10.63
CA VAL A 123 -5.02 39.14 -11.81
C VAL A 123 -6.32 39.89 -11.55
N GLY A 124 -7.29 39.28 -10.88
CA GLY A 124 -8.54 39.91 -10.47
C GLY A 124 -8.31 41.11 -9.55
N CYS A 125 -7.48 40.97 -8.52
CA CYS A 125 -7.10 42.10 -7.65
C CYS A 125 -6.47 43.25 -8.44
N ILE A 126 -5.50 42.95 -9.33
CA ILE A 126 -4.84 43.97 -10.15
C ILE A 126 -5.85 44.65 -11.10
N SER A 127 -6.76 43.88 -11.70
CA SER A 127 -7.78 44.39 -12.61
C SER A 127 -8.77 45.31 -11.91
N VAL A 128 -9.23 44.95 -10.69
CA VAL A 128 -10.14 45.79 -9.91
C VAL A 128 -9.46 47.09 -9.46
N LEU A 129 -8.18 47.04 -9.09
CA LEU A 129 -7.41 48.25 -8.79
C LEU A 129 -7.26 49.16 -10.02
N GLY A 130 -6.98 48.58 -11.18
CA GLY A 130 -6.89 49.31 -12.45
C GLY A 130 -8.23 49.98 -12.83
N LEU A 131 -9.34 49.25 -12.74
CA LEU A 131 -10.68 49.78 -12.99
C LEU A 131 -11.10 50.84 -11.96
N GLY A 132 -10.68 50.67 -10.70
CA GLY A 132 -10.91 51.64 -9.62
C GLY A 132 -10.21 52.98 -9.92
N LEU A 133 -8.92 52.95 -10.27
CA LEU A 133 -8.20 54.16 -10.68
C LEU A 133 -8.80 54.80 -11.93
N PHE A 134 -9.14 53.99 -12.94
CA PHE A 134 -9.73 54.48 -14.17
C PHE A 134 -11.09 55.16 -13.91
N SER A 135 -11.90 54.61 -13.01
CA SER A 135 -13.18 55.20 -12.59
C SER A 135 -13.00 56.53 -11.87
N ILE A 136 -11.96 56.68 -11.04
CA ILE A 136 -11.65 57.95 -10.35
C ILE A 136 -11.25 59.03 -11.38
N ILE A 137 -10.40 58.68 -12.34
CA ILE A 137 -9.96 59.60 -13.40
C ILE A 137 -11.14 60.02 -14.28
N SER A 138 -11.98 59.07 -14.68
CA SER A 138 -13.20 59.33 -15.44
C SER A 138 -14.19 60.20 -14.66
N GLY A 139 -14.34 59.96 -13.35
CA GLY A 139 -15.19 60.76 -12.47
C GLY A 139 -14.79 62.24 -12.44
N ILE A 140 -13.49 62.55 -12.40
CA ILE A 140 -12.97 63.93 -12.42
C ILE A 140 -13.32 64.65 -13.74
N GLY A 141 -13.27 63.94 -14.88
CA GLY A 141 -13.66 64.49 -16.18
C GLY A 141 -15.16 64.81 -16.28
N VAL A 142 -16.03 64.08 -15.57
CA VAL A 142 -17.49 64.24 -15.62
C VAL A 142 -18.01 65.30 -14.64
N ILE A 143 -17.21 65.69 -13.63
CA ILE A 143 -17.56 66.76 -12.67
C ILE A 143 -17.94 68.07 -13.38
N GLY A 144 -17.30 68.37 -14.52
CA GLY A 144 -17.59 69.58 -15.30
C GLY A 144 -18.99 69.60 -15.95
N GLN A 145 -19.62 68.44 -16.16
CA GLN A 145 -20.98 68.35 -16.68
C GLN A 145 -22.03 68.13 -15.60
N SER A 146 -21.71 67.32 -14.59
CA SER A 146 -22.63 67.00 -13.50
C SER A 146 -21.86 66.54 -12.27
N ILE A 147 -21.88 67.39 -11.23
CA ILE A 147 -21.22 67.15 -9.94
C ILE A 147 -21.72 65.85 -9.27
N SER A 148 -23.00 65.54 -9.42
CA SER A 148 -23.60 64.36 -8.78
C SER A 148 -23.06 63.04 -9.36
N SER A 149 -22.87 62.95 -10.67
CA SER A 149 -22.30 61.77 -11.33
C SER A 149 -20.80 61.67 -11.10
N GLY A 150 -20.07 62.79 -11.08
CA GLY A 150 -18.66 62.83 -10.72
C GLY A 150 -18.36 62.29 -9.32
N LEU A 151 -19.14 62.71 -8.30
CA LEU A 151 -19.03 62.17 -6.95
C LEU A 151 -19.36 60.67 -6.90
N PHE A 152 -20.33 60.22 -7.70
CA PHE A 152 -20.73 58.80 -7.73
C PHE A 152 -19.60 57.91 -8.26
N TYR A 153 -18.93 58.30 -9.36
CA TYR A 153 -17.81 57.55 -9.93
C TYR A 153 -16.57 57.56 -9.04
N ILE A 154 -16.25 58.71 -8.41
CA ILE A 154 -15.16 58.80 -7.43
C ILE A 154 -15.46 57.91 -6.22
N GLY A 155 -16.67 57.99 -5.67
CA GLY A 155 -17.11 57.18 -4.54
C GLY A 155 -17.04 55.67 -4.85
N MET A 156 -17.53 55.27 -6.02
CA MET A 156 -17.49 53.87 -6.47
C MET A 156 -16.05 53.37 -6.66
N GLY A 157 -15.16 54.18 -7.24
CA GLY A 157 -13.74 53.85 -7.38
C GLY A 157 -13.02 53.69 -6.04
N LEU A 158 -13.33 54.58 -5.07
CA LEU A 158 -12.80 54.50 -3.71
C LEU A 158 -13.32 53.27 -2.96
N PHE A 159 -14.60 52.95 -3.11
CA PHE A 159 -15.22 51.76 -2.52
C PHE A 159 -14.64 50.47 -3.10
N ALA A 160 -14.45 50.42 -4.43
CA ALA A 160 -13.84 49.28 -5.11
C ALA A 160 -12.38 49.06 -4.65
N THR A 161 -11.60 50.14 -4.59
CA THR A 161 -10.19 50.09 -4.14
C THR A 161 -10.10 49.71 -2.65
N GLY A 162 -10.97 50.27 -1.82
CA GLY A 162 -11.06 49.95 -0.38
C GLY A 162 -11.48 48.50 -0.12
N SER A 163 -12.40 47.97 -0.93
CA SER A 163 -12.83 46.57 -0.86
C SER A 163 -11.65 45.62 -1.16
N VAL A 164 -10.87 45.89 -2.20
CA VAL A 164 -9.67 45.08 -2.51
C VAL A 164 -8.66 45.08 -1.36
N LEU A 165 -8.40 46.24 -0.74
CA LEU A 165 -7.51 46.35 0.42
C LEU A 165 -8.02 45.57 1.63
N PHE A 166 -9.33 45.57 1.88
CA PHE A 166 -9.95 44.83 2.97
C PHE A 166 -9.90 43.31 2.74
N PHE A 167 -10.10 42.87 1.50
CA PHE A 167 -10.03 41.46 1.12
C PHE A 167 -8.60 40.94 0.94
N ALA A 168 -7.61 41.80 0.69
CA ALA A 168 -6.21 41.41 0.53
C ALA A 168 -5.64 40.53 1.68
N PRO A 169 -5.76 40.89 2.97
CA PRO A 169 -5.30 40.02 4.05
C PRO A 169 -6.09 38.72 4.15
N LEU A 170 -7.38 38.73 3.80
CA LEU A 170 -8.22 37.53 3.78
C LEU A 170 -7.74 36.56 2.68
N LEU A 171 -7.47 37.06 1.48
CA LEU A 171 -6.94 36.30 0.36
C LEU A 171 -5.57 35.69 0.68
N LEU A 172 -4.67 36.45 1.31
CA LEU A 172 -3.36 35.95 1.77
C LEU A 172 -3.50 34.86 2.84
N LYS A 173 -4.49 34.98 3.73
CA LYS A 173 -4.76 33.97 4.77
C LYS A 173 -5.33 32.69 4.15
N VAL A 174 -6.27 32.82 3.21
CA VAL A 174 -6.87 31.72 2.45
C VAL A 174 -5.82 30.99 1.61
N THR A 175 -4.95 31.72 0.93
CA THR A 175 -3.86 31.12 0.13
C THR A 175 -2.83 30.40 0.99
N LYS A 176 -2.40 30.98 2.12
CA LYS A 176 -1.55 30.27 3.10
C LYS A 176 -2.23 29.03 3.66
N TRP A 177 -3.52 29.11 3.94
CA TRP A 177 -4.31 27.98 4.43
C TRP A 177 -4.41 26.87 3.39
N LEU A 178 -4.72 27.18 2.13
CA LEU A 178 -4.73 26.25 1.00
C LEU A 178 -3.36 25.59 0.80
N SER A 179 -2.27 26.35 0.85
CA SER A 179 -0.92 25.77 0.72
C SER A 179 -0.60 24.81 1.86
N LYS A 180 -0.97 25.17 3.10
CA LYS A 180 -0.83 24.26 4.26
C LYS A 180 -1.69 23.00 4.12
N MET A 181 -2.91 23.15 3.59
CA MET A 181 -3.82 22.04 3.28
C MET A 181 -3.17 21.09 2.26
N MET A 182 -2.59 21.64 1.19
CA MET A 182 -1.91 20.90 0.13
C MET A 182 -0.69 20.15 0.69
N MET A 183 0.12 20.83 1.51
CA MET A 183 1.31 20.26 2.12
C MET A 183 0.97 19.15 3.14
N ASN A 184 -0.13 19.30 3.87
CA ASN A 184 -0.67 18.25 4.72
C ASN A 184 -1.21 17.07 3.91
N PHE A 185 -1.88 17.32 2.79
CA PHE A 185 -2.38 16.29 1.88
C PHE A 185 -1.22 15.50 1.27
N VAL A 186 -0.18 16.17 0.76
CA VAL A 186 1.04 15.55 0.25
C VAL A 186 1.74 14.73 1.33
N LYS A 187 1.88 15.26 2.56
CA LYS A 187 2.45 14.50 3.69
C LYS A 187 1.59 13.31 4.11
N TRP A 188 0.27 13.40 3.96
CA TRP A 188 -0.67 12.32 4.27
C TRP A 188 -0.62 11.21 3.22
N VAL A 189 -0.65 11.57 1.92
CA VAL A 189 -0.48 10.63 0.80
C VAL A 189 0.91 10.00 0.85
N GLY A 190 1.96 10.81 1.03
CA GLY A 190 3.34 10.34 1.16
C GLY A 190 3.54 9.37 2.31
N ARG A 191 2.99 9.65 3.51
CA ARG A 191 3.02 8.68 4.62
C ARG A 191 2.31 7.37 4.28
N ARG A 192 1.23 7.42 3.51
CA ARG A 192 0.42 6.25 3.20
C ARG A 192 1.05 5.35 2.14
N PHE A 193 1.96 5.86 1.31
CA PHE A 193 2.64 5.10 0.26
C PHE A 193 4.16 4.92 0.44
N VAL A 194 4.85 5.80 1.15
CA VAL A 194 6.34 5.84 1.17
C VAL A 194 6.95 5.31 2.49
N THR A 195 6.22 5.25 3.61
CA THR A 195 6.76 4.76 4.88
C THR A 195 6.50 3.26 5.08
N ARG A 196 7.15 2.42 4.26
CA ARG A 196 7.38 0.99 4.57
C ARG A 196 8.79 0.51 4.21
N ARG A 197 9.79 1.40 4.16
CA ARG A 197 11.21 1.01 4.05
C ARG A 197 12.13 2.02 4.73
N THR A 198 12.40 1.83 6.02
CA THR A 198 13.65 2.31 6.67
C THR A 198 13.93 1.37 7.86
N ILE A 199 14.65 0.27 7.61
CA ILE A 199 16.08 0.05 7.93
C ILE A 199 16.26 -0.57 9.32
N HIS A 200 16.42 -1.90 9.32
CA HIS A 200 17.04 -2.66 10.40
C HIS A 200 18.54 -2.33 10.34
N SER A 201 19.00 -1.37 11.14
CA SER A 201 20.43 -1.15 11.35
C SER A 201 20.92 -2.25 12.27
N SER A 202 21.59 -3.23 11.68
CA SER A 202 22.38 -4.25 12.36
C SER A 202 23.39 -3.59 13.29
N ASN A 203 23.40 -4.04 14.54
CA ASN A 203 24.49 -3.86 15.47
C ASN A 203 25.77 -4.42 14.84
N LEU A 204 26.79 -3.59 14.71
CA LEU A 204 28.20 -3.95 14.68
C LEU A 204 28.95 -2.87 15.49
#